data_AF-A0AAU9QRZ2-F1
#
_entry.id   AF-A0AAU9QRZ2-F1
#
_cell.length_a   1.000
_cell.length_b   1.000
_cell.length_c   1.000
_cell.angle_alpha   90.00
_cell.angle_beta   90.00
_cell.angle_gamma   90.00
#
_symmetry.space_group_name_H-M   'P 1'
#
loop_
_entity.id
_entity.type
_entity.pdbx_description
1 polymer ?
#
loop_
_entity_poly.entity_id
_entity_poly.type
_entity_poly.pdbx_seq_one_letter_code
_entity_poly.pdbx_strand_id
1 'polypeptide(L)' 'MKGVNLSNAIAALRFRVRARRSGDADQLVQAELGVKAQEPFCSQVQQALIGNRDGMTLSKVTPGWVKKQLASKAEAT' A
#
# COMPACT_ATOMS: atom_id res chain seq x y z
N MET A 1 -9.00 -2.07 16.27
CA MET A 1 -8.22 -1.88 15.02
C MET A 1 -7.31 -0.67 15.22
N LYS A 2 -5.99 -0.82 15.02
CA LYS A 2 -5.08 0.35 14.98
C LYS A 2 -5.57 1.27 13.83
N GLY A 3 -5.72 2.57 14.08
CA GLY A 3 -6.43 3.50 13.20
C GLY A 3 -5.99 3.49 11.73
N VAL A 4 -6.85 3.98 10.85
CA VAL A 4 -6.64 3.97 9.39
C VAL A 4 -5.56 4.99 9.01
N ASN A 5 -4.42 4.53 8.46
CA ASN A 5 -3.29 5.40 8.09
C ASN A 5 -2.35 4.74 7.07
N LEU A 6 -1.43 5.52 6.49
CA LEU A 6 -0.45 5.05 5.49
C LEU A 6 0.44 3.92 5.98
N SER A 7 0.90 3.94 7.23
CA SER A 7 1.76 2.87 7.76
C SER A 7 1.03 1.52 7.80
N ASN A 8 -0.23 1.55 8.25
CA ASN A 8 -1.09 0.37 8.31
C ASN A 8 -1.51 -0.09 6.91
N ALA A 9 -1.78 0.84 5.99
CA ALA A 9 -2.05 0.52 4.58
C ALA A 9 -0.85 -0.16 3.90
N ILE A 10 0.37 0.33 4.12
CA ILE A 10 1.60 -0.30 3.60
C ILE A 10 1.75 -1.71 4.18
N ALA A 11 1.51 -1.89 5.48
CA ALA A 11 1.57 -3.20 6.13
C ALA A 11 0.51 -4.17 5.56
N ALA A 12 -0.73 -3.71 5.35
CA ALA A 12 -1.81 -4.50 4.77
C ALA A 12 -1.48 -4.93 3.33
N LEU A 13 -0.95 -4.02 2.50
CA LEU A 13 -0.52 -4.33 1.14
C LEU A 13 0.63 -5.34 1.11
N ARG A 14 1.62 -5.22 2.02
CA ARG A 14 2.69 -6.21 2.17
C ARG A 14 2.13 -7.58 2.55
N PHE A 15 1.17 -7.61 3.49
CA PHE A 15 0.54 -8.85 3.91
C PHE A 15 -0.23 -9.50 2.75
N ARG A 16 -0.97 -8.74 1.95
CA ARG A 16 -1.64 -9.24 0.74
C ARG A 16 -0.67 -9.87 -0.26
N VAL A 17 0.49 -9.27 -0.48
CA VAL A 17 1.52 -9.85 -1.36
C VAL A 17 2.05 -11.16 -0.79
N ARG A 18 2.26 -11.25 0.53
CA ARG A 18 2.69 -12.49 1.19
C ARG A 18 1.62 -13.58 1.09
N ALA A 19 0.37 -13.27 1.40
CA ALA A 19 -0.74 -14.20 1.36
C ALA A 19 -0.97 -14.77 -0.07
N ARG A 20 -0.82 -13.93 -1.11
CA ARG A 20 -0.85 -14.41 -2.50
C ARG A 20 0.25 -15.40 -2.83
N ARG A 21 1.43 -15.29 -2.18
CA ARG A 21 2.56 -16.18 -2.40
C ARG A 21 2.49 -17.46 -1.57
N SER A 22 1.81 -17.44 -0.42
CA SER A 22 1.65 -18.63 0.42
C SER A 22 0.65 -19.63 -0.16
N GLY A 23 -0.31 -19.18 -0.98
CA GLY A 23 -1.36 -20.03 -1.53
C GLY A 23 -2.47 -20.38 -0.53
N ASP A 24 -2.42 -19.81 0.67
CA ASP A 24 -3.43 -19.99 1.72
C ASP A 24 -4.63 -19.07 1.45
N ALA A 25 -5.78 -19.68 1.15
CA ALA A 25 -7.01 -18.98 0.80
C ALA A 25 -7.55 -18.13 1.96
N ASP A 26 -7.47 -18.63 3.20
CA ASP A 26 -7.95 -17.92 4.38
C ASP A 26 -7.07 -16.69 4.65
N GLN A 27 -5.75 -16.84 4.52
CA GLN A 27 -4.83 -15.69 4.62
C GLN A 27 -5.10 -14.65 3.54
N LEU A 28 -5.43 -15.08 2.31
CA LEU A 28 -5.74 -14.15 1.24
C LEU A 28 -7.01 -13.36 1.55
N VAL A 29 -8.07 -14.01 2.01
CA VAL A 29 -9.32 -13.34 2.42
C VAL A 29 -9.06 -12.33 3.54
N GLN A 30 -8.31 -12.72 4.58
CA GLN A 30 -7.96 -11.80 5.67
C GLN A 30 -7.13 -10.61 5.18
N ALA A 31 -6.22 -10.85 4.24
CA ALA A 31 -5.41 -9.77 3.67
C ALA A 31 -6.25 -8.79 2.84
N GLU A 32 -7.25 -9.28 2.11
CA GLU A 32 -8.15 -8.42 1.33
C GLU A 32 -9.07 -7.58 2.23
N LEU A 33 -9.58 -8.16 3.31
CA LEU A 33 -10.31 -7.40 4.35
C LEU A 33 -9.41 -6.33 4.98
N GLY A 34 -8.15 -6.67 5.26
CA GLY A 34 -7.16 -5.74 5.81
C GLY A 34 -6.88 -4.56 4.86
N VAL A 35 -6.77 -4.81 3.56
CA VAL A 35 -6.61 -3.75 2.55
C VAL A 35 -7.85 -2.87 2.48
N LYS A 36 -9.05 -3.47 2.41
CA LYS A 36 -10.33 -2.73 2.36
C LYS A 36 -10.53 -1.85 3.60
N ALA A 37 -10.16 -2.35 4.78
CA ALA A 37 -10.26 -1.60 6.03
C ALA A 37 -9.29 -0.42 6.14
N GLN A 38 -8.29 -0.34 5.26
CA GLN A 38 -7.28 0.73 5.23
C GLN A 38 -7.49 1.70 4.05
N GLU A 39 -8.58 1.59 3.31
CA GLU A 39 -8.95 2.63 2.36
C GLU A 39 -9.26 3.97 3.07
N PRO A 40 -8.94 5.13 2.46
CA PRO A 40 -8.40 5.31 1.09
C PRO A 40 -6.86 5.20 0.99
N PHE A 41 -6.16 4.92 2.09
CA PHE A 41 -4.69 4.96 2.10
C PHE A 41 -4.05 3.82 1.29
N CYS A 42 -4.71 2.66 1.16
CA CYS A 42 -4.25 1.60 0.27
C CYS A 42 -4.24 2.08 -1.19
N SER A 43 -5.30 2.73 -1.64
CA SER A 43 -5.35 3.37 -2.97
C SER A 43 -4.24 4.41 -3.15
N GLN A 44 -3.98 5.26 -2.16
CA GLN A 44 -2.89 6.25 -2.21
C GLN A 44 -1.51 5.61 -2.37
N VAL A 45 -1.22 4.54 -1.63
CA VAL A 45 0.06 3.82 -1.74
C VAL A 45 0.21 3.20 -3.12
N GLN A 46 -0.85 2.59 -3.65
CA GLN A 46 -0.84 2.01 -5.01
C GLN A 46 -0.61 3.10 -6.07
N GLN A 47 -1.31 4.23 -5.98
CA GLN A 47 -1.13 5.36 -6.89
C GLN A 47 0.29 5.94 -6.86
N ALA A 48 0.89 6.07 -5.67
CA ALA A 48 2.26 6.54 -5.55
C ALA A 48 3.26 5.61 -6.25
N LEU A 49 3.03 4.29 -6.19
CA LEU A 49 3.90 3.29 -6.81
C LEU A 49 3.74 3.23 -8.34
N ILE A 50 2.60 3.64 -8.91
CA ILE A 50 2.40 3.66 -10.37
C ILE A 50 3.38 4.64 -11.02
N GLY A 51 4.18 4.15 -11.98
CA GLY A 51 5.13 4.96 -12.74
C GLY A 51 6.26 5.56 -11.89
N ASN A 52 6.52 5.02 -10.69
CA ASN A 52 7.63 5.49 -9.86
C ASN A 52 8.97 5.15 -10.52
N ARG A 53 9.87 6.13 -10.60
CA ARG A 53 11.21 5.99 -11.21
C ARG A 53 12.31 5.72 -10.19
N ASP A 54 12.00 5.82 -8.90
CA ASP A 54 12.93 5.64 -7.79
C ASP A 54 13.26 4.16 -7.48
N GLY A 55 12.69 3.21 -8.25
CA GLY A 55 12.80 1.77 -7.97
C GLY A 55 12.14 1.38 -6.63
N MET A 56 11.16 2.17 -6.17
CA MET A 56 10.49 1.95 -4.92
C MET A 56 9.52 0.77 -5.04
N THR A 57 9.55 -0.10 -4.03
CA THR A 57 8.70 -1.29 -3.94
C THR A 57 7.94 -1.28 -2.61
N LEU A 58 6.91 -2.12 -2.50
CA LEU A 58 6.17 -2.25 -1.24
C LEU A 58 7.07 -2.56 -0.04
N SER A 59 8.20 -3.27 -0.21
CA SER A 59 9.15 -3.53 0.89
C SER A 59 9.94 -2.31 1.34
N LYS A 60 10.14 -1.31 0.48
CA LYS A 60 10.96 -0.11 0.75
C LYS A 60 10.14 1.15 0.98
N VAL A 61 8.88 1.16 0.52
CA VAL A 61 8.01 2.33 0.61
C VAL A 61 7.76 2.75 2.06
N THR A 62 7.76 4.06 2.30
CA THR A 62 7.45 4.69 3.59
C THR A 62 6.29 5.68 3.45
N PRO A 63 5.56 5.99 4.52
CA PRO A 63 4.50 7.01 4.48
C PRO A 63 4.98 8.38 3.97
N GLY A 64 6.20 8.80 4.36
CA GLY A 64 6.78 10.06 3.92
C GLY A 64 7.03 10.09 2.41
N TRP A 65 7.56 8.99 1.86
CA TRP A 65 7.76 8.88 0.41
C TRP A 65 6.43 8.90 -0.35
N VAL A 66 5.40 8.20 0.14
CA VAL A 66 4.08 8.18 -0.51
C VAL A 66 3.50 9.60 -0.61
N LYS A 67 3.56 10.36 0.49
CA LYS A 67 3.10 11.76 0.50
C LYS A 67 3.86 12.62 -0.50
N LYS A 68 5.20 12.53 -0.50
CA LYS A 68 6.05 13.27 -1.46
C LYS A 68 5.71 12.92 -2.90
N GLN A 69 5.56 11.64 -3.19
CA GLN A 69 5.30 11.15 -4.54
C GLN A 69 3.93 11.56 -5.07
N LEU A 70 2.89 11.57 -4.22
CA LEU A 70 1.57 12.05 -4.60
C LEU A 70 1.56 13.57 -4.82
N ALA A 71 2.26 14.34 -3.99
CA ALA A 71 2.42 15.77 -4.19
C ALA A 71 3.10 16.09 -5.52
N SER A 72 4.24 15.45 -5.82
CA SER A 72 4.94 15.65 -7.10
C SER A 72 4.12 15.23 -8.32
N LYS A 73 3.22 14.25 -8.18
CA LYS A 73 2.28 13.87 -9.25
C LYS A 73 1.20 14.93 -9.45
N ALA A 74 0.67 15.51 -8.38
CA ALA A 74 -0.33 16.56 -8.46
C ALA A 74 0.22 17.84 -9.13
N GLU A 75 1.49 18.17 -8.90
CA GLU A 75 2.17 19.31 -9.54
C GLU A 75 2.48 19.07 -11.03
N ALA A 76 2.58 17.81 -11.46
CA ALA A 76 2.88 17.44 -12.84
C ALA A 76 1.63 17.29 -13.73
N THR A 77 0.43 17.50 -13.18
CA THR A 77 -0.87 17.40 -13.88
C THR A 77 -1.49 18.79 -14.03
#